data_AF-A0A2G7LNY7-F1
#
_entry.id   AF-A0A2G7LNY7-F1
#
_cell.length_a   1.000
_cell.length_b   1.000
_cell.length_c   1.000
_cell.angle_alpha   90.00
_cell.angle_beta   90.00
_cell.angle_gamma   90.00
#
_symmetry.space_group_name_H-M   'P 1'
#
loop_
_entity.id
_entity.type
_entity.pdbx_description
1 polymer ?
#
loop_
_entity_poly.entity_id
_entity_poly.type
_entity_poly.pdbx_seq_one_letter_code
_entity_poly.pdbx_strand_id
1 'polypeptide(L)'
;MEWVEVKTIEDLKKLGSFNEVKREMANILGESVLIKGKGWNDLFHTLLSLRKASKKMGNQSHTDNLESTYTNEIDFFKSDIDQLIFYILKLDGDTRLKYLGISEFFYKNKEIATRWRNRMIKKLHPDICKHPLASEATSEVNKLYEGMKQGGRTRQTTNTN
;
A
#
# COMPACT_ATOMS: atom_id res chain seq x y z
N MET A 1 -16.92 17.25 -20.52
CA MET A 1 -17.05 16.27 -19.42
C MET A 1 -15.85 16.44 -18.50
N GLU A 2 -16.08 16.67 -17.21
CA GLU A 2 -15.00 16.76 -16.23
C GLU A 2 -14.65 15.37 -15.70
N TRP A 3 -13.76 14.66 -16.43
CA TRP A 3 -13.21 13.37 -16.01
C TRP A 3 -12.39 13.46 -14.70
N VAL A 4 -12.08 14.67 -14.26
CA VAL A 4 -11.24 14.98 -13.09
C VAL A 4 -11.91 14.56 -11.79
N GLU A 5 -13.24 14.54 -11.75
CA GLU A 5 -14.03 14.20 -10.56
C GLU A 5 -14.26 12.69 -10.38
N VAL A 6 -13.95 11.88 -11.40
CA VAL A 6 -14.18 10.44 -11.34
C VAL A 6 -13.16 9.79 -10.41
N LYS A 7 -13.63 9.34 -9.25
CA LYS A 7 -12.81 8.67 -8.22
C LYS A 7 -13.11 7.17 -8.12
N THR A 8 -14.27 6.73 -8.59
CA THR A 8 -14.72 5.33 -8.49
C THR A 8 -15.26 4.80 -9.82
N ILE A 9 -15.41 3.47 -9.90
CA ILE A 9 -16.04 2.81 -11.05
C ILE A 9 -17.50 3.24 -11.18
N GLU A 10 -18.18 3.46 -10.05
CA GLU A 10 -19.58 3.91 -9.98
C GLU A 10 -19.72 5.32 -10.56
N ASP A 11 -18.76 6.20 -10.33
CA ASP A 11 -18.75 7.54 -10.94
C ASP A 11 -18.51 7.46 -12.45
N LEU A 12 -17.67 6.51 -12.91
CA LEU A 12 -17.48 6.24 -14.33
C LEU A 12 -18.79 5.76 -14.99
N LYS A 13 -19.58 4.95 -14.28
CA LYS A 13 -20.90 4.47 -14.75
C LYS A 13 -21.96 5.58 -14.81
N LYS A 14 -21.84 6.62 -13.98
CA LYS A 14 -22.74 7.78 -14.01
C LYS A 14 -22.52 8.68 -15.22
N LEU A 15 -21.33 8.62 -15.84
CA LEU A 15 -20.99 9.43 -17.01
C LEU A 15 -21.67 8.99 -18.31
N GLY A 16 -22.20 7.76 -18.35
CA GLY A 16 -22.92 7.24 -19.52
C GLY A 16 -22.71 5.75 -19.70
N SER A 17 -23.01 5.25 -20.90
CA SER A 17 -22.80 3.84 -21.23
C SER A 17 -21.31 3.53 -21.42
N PHE A 18 -20.94 2.27 -21.19
CA PHE A 18 -19.54 1.81 -21.32
C PHE A 18 -18.91 2.19 -22.67
N ASN A 19 -19.67 2.05 -23.76
CA ASN A 19 -19.19 2.32 -25.12
C ASN A 19 -19.02 3.82 -25.38
N GLU A 20 -19.86 4.67 -24.79
CA GLU A 20 -19.70 6.13 -24.88
C GLU A 20 -18.47 6.59 -24.11
N VAL A 21 -18.34 6.18 -22.85
CA VAL A 21 -17.21 6.50 -21.99
C VAL A 21 -15.89 5.99 -22.61
N LYS A 22 -15.90 4.78 -23.19
CA LYS A 22 -14.74 4.21 -23.89
C LYS A 22 -14.34 5.02 -25.13
N ARG A 23 -15.32 5.47 -25.92
CA ARG A 23 -15.07 6.28 -27.13
C ARG A 23 -14.50 7.65 -26.78
N GLU A 24 -15.06 8.32 -25.77
CA GLU A 24 -14.56 9.61 -25.29
C GLU A 24 -13.13 9.50 -24.76
N MET A 25 -12.82 8.44 -24.01
CA MET A 25 -11.47 8.23 -23.49
C MET A 25 -10.45 7.92 -24.60
N ALA A 26 -10.86 7.17 -25.63
CA ALA A 26 -10.04 6.91 -26.81
C ALA A 26 -9.76 8.20 -27.62
N ASN A 27 -10.74 9.11 -27.74
CA ASN A 27 -10.55 10.40 -28.39
C ASN A 27 -9.52 11.29 -27.68
N ILE A 28 -9.44 11.24 -26.34
CA ILE A 28 -8.49 12.01 -25.54
C ILE A 28 -7.07 11.44 -25.64
N LEU A 29 -6.96 10.11 -25.66
CA LEU A 29 -5.69 9.39 -25.62
C LEU A 29 -5.05 9.18 -27.00
N GLY A 30 -5.84 9.36 -28.07
CA GLY A 30 -5.50 8.94 -29.42
C GLY A 30 -5.70 7.43 -29.61
N GLU A 31 -5.90 7.01 -30.86
CA GLU A 31 -6.15 5.61 -31.26
C GLU A 31 -5.05 4.61 -30.83
N SER A 32 -3.90 5.10 -30.35
CA SER A 32 -2.75 4.29 -29.94
C SER A 32 -2.91 3.61 -28.57
N VAL A 33 -3.85 4.04 -27.73
CA VAL A 33 -4.11 3.38 -26.44
C VAL A 33 -5.14 2.27 -26.62
N LEU A 34 -4.66 1.08 -26.98
CA LEU A 34 -5.43 -0.16 -26.99
C LEU A 34 -5.96 -0.46 -25.58
N ILE A 35 -7.21 -0.05 -25.29
CA ILE A 35 -7.96 -0.53 -24.12
C ILE A 35 -8.28 -2.02 -24.38
N LYS A 36 -7.33 -2.88 -24.04
CA LYS A 36 -7.41 -4.35 -24.24
C LYS A 36 -8.53 -5.01 -23.40
N GLY A 37 -9.05 -4.28 -22.42
CA GLY A 37 -10.08 -4.74 -21.51
C GLY A 37 -11.52 -4.51 -21.97
N LYS A 38 -12.41 -5.43 -21.60
CA LYS A 38 -13.84 -5.42 -21.94
C LYS A 38 -14.72 -4.97 -20.77
N GLY A 39 -14.15 -4.60 -19.62
CA GLY A 39 -14.89 -4.24 -18.41
C GLY A 39 -14.66 -2.82 -17.93
N TRP A 40 -15.59 -2.32 -17.11
CA TRP A 40 -15.50 -1.04 -16.43
C TRP A 40 -14.22 -0.89 -15.59
N ASN A 41 -13.73 -1.99 -15.03
CA ASN A 41 -12.49 -2.01 -14.25
C ASN A 41 -11.27 -1.68 -15.12
N ASP A 42 -11.20 -2.23 -16.34
CA ASP A 42 -10.09 -1.98 -17.26
C ASP A 42 -10.08 -0.52 -17.75
N LEU A 43 -11.29 0.02 -17.98
CA LEU A 43 -11.49 1.40 -18.37
C LEU A 43 -11.04 2.34 -17.25
N PHE A 44 -11.39 2.02 -16.00
CA PHE A 44 -10.95 2.75 -14.82
C PHE A 44 -9.44 2.67 -14.61
N HIS A 45 -8.82 1.49 -14.74
CA HIS A 45 -7.36 1.34 -14.64
C HIS A 45 -6.60 2.11 -15.73
N THR A 46 -7.15 2.19 -16.94
CA THR A 46 -6.57 3.00 -18.03
C THR A 46 -6.63 4.49 -17.70
N LEU A 47 -7.76 4.96 -17.16
CA LEU A 47 -7.93 6.34 -16.68
C LEU A 47 -6.93 6.69 -15.57
N LEU A 48 -6.73 5.78 -14.60
CA LEU A 48 -5.73 5.95 -13.54
C LEU A 48 -4.30 6.05 -14.09
N SER A 49 -4.00 5.23 -15.10
CA SER A 49 -2.70 5.22 -15.77
C SER A 49 -2.45 6.53 -16.52
N LEU A 50 -3.47 7.06 -17.21
CA LEU A 50 -3.42 8.38 -17.85
C LEU A 50 -3.19 9.50 -16.83
N ARG A 51 -3.92 9.50 -15.71
CA ARG A 51 -3.76 10.51 -14.65
C ARG A 51 -2.35 10.49 -14.03
N LYS A 52 -1.75 9.30 -13.90
CA LYS A 52 -0.35 9.17 -13.49
C LYS A 52 0.61 9.71 -14.54
N ALA A 53 0.35 9.43 -15.83
CA ALA A 53 1.18 9.92 -16.93
C ALA A 53 1.12 11.45 -17.05
N SER A 54 -0.04 12.08 -16.88
CA SER A 54 -0.20 13.53 -16.94
C SER A 54 0.49 14.24 -15.76
N LYS A 55 0.40 13.70 -14.54
CA LYS A 55 1.16 14.20 -13.37
C LYS A 55 2.67 14.15 -13.62
N LYS A 56 3.16 13.09 -14.26
CA LYS A 56 4.60 12.90 -14.55
C LYS A 56 5.16 13.90 -15.56
N MET A 57 4.33 14.46 -16.45
CA MET A 57 4.76 15.42 -17.47
C MET A 57 4.74 16.88 -16.97
N GLY A 58 4.05 17.15 -15.85
CA GLY A 58 3.86 18.49 -15.30
C GLY A 58 4.83 18.93 -14.20
N ASN A 59 5.53 18.02 -13.50
CA ASN A 59 6.62 18.33 -12.57
C ASN A 59 7.35 17.05 -12.15
N GLN A 60 8.69 17.10 -12.12
CA GLN A 60 9.49 16.13 -11.37
C GLN A 60 9.18 16.31 -9.88
N SER A 61 8.27 15.50 -9.32
CA SER A 61 8.28 15.01 -7.94
C SER A 61 7.08 14.09 -7.68
N HIS A 62 7.37 13.05 -6.91
CA HIS A 62 6.46 12.15 -6.22
C HIS A 62 5.53 11.24 -7.03
N THR A 63 5.87 9.96 -6.92
CA THR A 63 4.97 8.82 -6.97
C THR A 63 3.80 9.04 -6.05
N ASP A 64 2.57 8.85 -6.56
CA ASP A 64 1.45 8.44 -5.72
C ASP A 64 0.49 7.51 -6.45
N ASN A 65 0.18 6.41 -5.77
CA ASN A 65 -1.04 5.65 -5.96
C ASN A 65 -2.19 6.48 -5.36
N LEU A 66 -3.22 6.71 -6.15
CA LEU A 66 -4.42 7.43 -5.75
C LEU A 66 -5.25 6.57 -4.81
N GLU A 67 -5.37 6.98 -3.56
CA GLU A 67 -6.66 7.29 -2.94
C GLU A 67 -6.42 8.15 -1.69
N SER A 68 -6.48 9.47 -1.83
CA SER A 68 -7.05 10.29 -0.77
C SER A 68 -7.69 11.54 -1.36
N THR A 69 -8.95 11.70 -0.98
CA THR A 69 -9.81 12.86 -1.15
C THR A 69 -9.13 14.06 -0.48
N TYR A 70 -9.19 15.24 -1.11
CA TYR A 70 -8.71 16.49 -0.53
C TYR A 70 -9.05 16.62 0.96
N THR A 71 -8.07 16.32 1.79
CA THR A 71 -7.84 17.06 3.01
C THR A 71 -6.55 17.83 2.75
N ASN A 72 -6.38 19.00 3.34
CA ASN A 72 -5.07 19.60 3.45
C ASN A 72 -4.23 18.65 4.31
N GLU A 73 -3.66 17.60 3.71
CA GLU A 73 -2.86 16.60 4.39
C GLU A 73 -1.59 17.31 4.84
N ILE A 74 -1.65 17.80 6.07
CA ILE A 74 -0.47 17.95 6.88
C ILE A 74 0.13 16.55 6.91
N ASP A 75 1.28 16.37 6.26
CA ASP A 75 2.07 15.16 6.39
C ASP A 75 2.35 14.97 7.89
N PHE A 76 1.57 14.11 8.54
CA PHE A 76 1.70 13.81 9.97
C PHE A 76 3.06 13.16 10.28
N PHE A 77 3.68 12.56 9.26
CA PHE A 77 4.99 11.93 9.33
C PHE A 77 5.95 12.60 8.37
N LYS A 78 7.19 12.81 8.81
CA LYS A 78 8.24 13.48 8.01
C LYS A 78 8.77 12.57 6.89
N SER A 79 8.58 11.27 7.01
CA SER A 79 8.97 10.28 6.01
C SER A 79 8.24 8.95 6.22
N ASP A 80 8.26 8.10 5.19
CA ASP A 80 7.82 6.71 5.27
C ASP A 80 8.52 5.91 6.38
N ILE A 81 9.78 6.26 6.70
CA ILE A 81 10.53 5.62 7.79
C ILE A 81 9.95 6.03 9.14
N ASP A 82 9.62 7.31 9.32
CA ASP A 82 9.00 7.80 10.56
C ASP A 82 7.64 7.13 10.80
N GLN A 83 6.85 7.00 9.73
CA GLN A 83 5.57 6.29 9.75
C GLN A 83 5.75 4.80 10.08
N LEU A 84 6.72 4.14 9.46
CA LEU A 84 7.02 2.73 9.71
C LEU A 84 7.47 2.50 11.17
N ILE A 85 8.33 3.36 11.70
CA ILE A 85 8.77 3.32 13.10
C ILE A 85 7.60 3.55 14.04
N PHE A 86 6.72 4.50 13.72
CA PHE A 86 5.49 4.71 14.47
C PHE A 86 4.63 3.45 14.51
N TYR A 87 4.41 2.78 13.37
CA TYR A 87 3.65 1.54 13.32
C TYR A 87 4.26 0.41 14.13
N ILE A 88 5.59 0.32 14.19
CA ILE A 88 6.29 -0.73 14.94
C ILE A 88 6.22 -0.47 16.44
N LEU A 89 6.45 0.77 16.86
CA LEU A 89 6.67 1.11 18.27
C LEU A 89 5.44 1.64 19.00
N LYS A 90 4.47 2.22 18.29
CA LYS A 90 3.32 2.91 18.91
C LYS A 90 1.99 2.20 18.70
N LEU A 91 1.90 1.29 17.73
CA LEU A 91 0.72 0.47 17.55
C LEU A 91 0.89 -0.87 18.23
N ASP A 92 -0.21 -1.46 18.68
CA ASP A 92 -0.25 -2.77 19.30
C ASP A 92 -1.30 -3.69 18.65
N GLY A 93 -1.17 -4.99 18.93
CA GLY A 93 -2.14 -6.02 18.53
C GLY A 93 -2.44 -6.05 17.04
N ASP A 94 -3.70 -6.31 16.70
CA ASP A 94 -4.18 -6.50 15.33
C ASP A 94 -3.99 -5.25 14.47
N THR A 95 -4.09 -4.06 15.06
CA THR A 95 -3.88 -2.80 14.34
C THR A 95 -2.42 -2.71 13.87
N ARG A 96 -1.45 -3.03 14.72
CA ARG A 96 -0.03 -3.12 14.32
C ARG A 96 0.16 -4.13 13.19
N LEU A 97 -0.41 -5.33 13.31
CA LEU A 97 -0.25 -6.38 12.30
C LEU A 97 -0.84 -5.96 10.94
N LYS A 98 -2.02 -5.33 10.95
CA LYS A 98 -2.68 -4.81 9.75
C LYS A 98 -1.80 -3.82 9.00
N TYR A 99 -1.27 -2.81 9.70
CA TYR A 99 -0.42 -1.79 9.07
C TYR A 99 0.95 -2.34 8.63
N LEU A 100 1.48 -3.35 9.32
CA LEU A 100 2.72 -4.03 8.93
C LEU A 100 2.52 -5.10 7.83
N GLY A 101 1.27 -5.34 7.40
CA GLY A 101 0.93 -6.34 6.40
C GLY A 101 1.21 -7.78 6.86
N ILE A 102 1.22 -8.02 8.17
CA ILE A 102 1.43 -9.34 8.75
C ILE A 102 0.08 -10.04 8.83
N SER A 103 0.00 -11.21 8.20
CA SER A 103 -1.17 -12.10 8.25
C SER A 103 -0.80 -13.46 8.84
N GLU A 104 -1.79 -14.33 9.06
CA GLU A 104 -1.55 -15.69 9.57
C GLU A 104 -0.54 -16.51 8.74
N PHE A 105 -0.39 -16.22 7.45
CA PHE A 105 0.55 -16.92 6.57
C PHE A 105 2.00 -16.80 7.03
N PHE A 106 2.35 -15.70 7.70
CA PHE A 106 3.68 -15.47 8.25
C PHE A 106 3.99 -16.43 9.41
N TYR A 107 2.97 -16.86 10.16
CA TYR A 107 3.11 -17.82 11.26
C TYR A 107 3.19 -19.27 10.76
N LYS A 108 2.65 -19.55 9.57
CA LYS A 108 2.63 -20.89 8.96
C LYS A 108 3.88 -21.16 8.09
N ASN A 109 4.48 -20.11 7.52
CA ASN A 109 5.63 -20.24 6.63
C ASN A 109 6.83 -19.40 7.11
N LYS A 110 7.86 -20.10 7.61
CA LYS A 110 9.10 -19.51 8.09
C LYS A 110 9.85 -18.71 7.03
N GLU A 111 9.80 -19.11 5.76
CA GLU A 111 10.48 -18.36 4.69
C GLU A 111 9.81 -17.01 4.46
N ILE A 112 8.48 -16.96 4.47
CA ILE A 112 7.71 -15.73 4.31
C ILE A 112 7.99 -14.77 5.49
N ALA A 113 8.00 -15.28 6.72
CA ALA A 113 8.41 -14.50 7.90
C ALA A 113 9.84 -13.97 7.79
N THR A 114 10.77 -14.80 7.32
CA THR A 114 12.18 -14.43 7.18
C THR A 114 12.37 -13.35 6.11
N ARG A 115 11.68 -13.47 4.96
CA ARG A 115 11.70 -12.45 3.91
C ARG A 115 11.13 -11.13 4.40
N TRP A 116 10.04 -11.15 5.17
CA TRP A 116 9.48 -9.94 5.75
C TRP A 116 10.46 -9.28 6.73
N ARG A 117 11.00 -10.04 7.68
CA ARG A 117 11.99 -9.53 8.63
C ARG A 117 13.19 -8.91 7.92
N ASN A 118 13.76 -9.59 6.92
CA ASN A 118 14.90 -9.06 6.16
C ASN A 118 14.56 -7.77 5.40
N ARG A 119 13.35 -7.64 4.82
CA ARG A 119 12.91 -6.39 4.18
C ARG A 119 12.78 -5.24 5.19
N MET A 120 12.27 -5.52 6.38
CA MET A 120 12.12 -4.53 7.44
C MET A 120 13.50 -4.05 7.95
N ILE A 121 14.40 -5.00 8.25
CA ILE A 121 15.77 -4.68 8.69
C ILE A 121 16.53 -3.87 7.63
N LYS A 122 16.40 -4.19 6.34
CA LYS A 122 17.06 -3.43 5.27
C LYS A 122 16.66 -1.95 5.24
N LYS A 123 15.48 -1.60 5.76
CA LYS A 123 15.01 -0.21 5.85
C LYS A 123 15.32 0.45 7.19
N LEU A 124 15.32 -0.33 8.28
CA LEU A 124 15.34 0.17 9.66
C LEU A 124 16.67 -0.04 10.39
N HIS A 125 17.62 -0.78 9.81
CA HIS A 125 18.90 -1.03 10.46
C HIS A 125 19.59 0.29 10.77
N PRO A 126 20.16 0.50 11.98
CA PRO A 126 20.80 1.76 12.34
C PRO A 126 21.93 2.19 11.40
N ASP A 127 22.64 1.23 10.79
CA ASP A 127 23.68 1.54 9.79
C ASP A 127 23.14 2.16 8.49
N ILE A 128 21.84 1.97 8.20
CA ILE A 128 21.17 2.47 6.99
C ILE A 128 20.26 3.65 7.34
N CYS A 129 19.54 3.53 8.45
CA CYS A 129 18.55 4.48 8.93
C CYS A 129 19.13 5.33 10.06
N LYS A 130 19.33 6.63 9.81
CA LYS A 130 19.83 7.60 10.80
C LYS A 130 18.78 8.04 11.83
N HIS A 131 17.60 7.42 11.84
CA HIS A 131 16.54 7.78 12.78
C HIS A 131 16.95 7.34 14.21
N PRO A 132 16.76 8.17 15.25
CA PRO A 132 17.18 7.84 16.61
C PRO A 132 16.56 6.55 17.17
N LEU A 133 15.33 6.23 16.76
CA LEU A 133 14.61 5.02 17.15
C LEU A 133 14.86 3.80 16.23
N ALA A 134 15.77 3.89 15.26
CA ALA A 134 16.04 2.82 14.31
C ALA A 134 16.49 1.52 14.98
N SER A 135 17.34 1.62 16.01
CA SER A 135 17.80 0.48 16.81
C SER A 135 16.65 -0.19 17.56
N GLU A 136 15.79 0.61 18.20
CA GLU A 136 14.62 0.12 18.95
C GLU A 136 13.60 -0.55 18.01
N ALA A 137 13.27 0.10 16.89
CA ALA A 137 12.38 -0.45 15.88
C ALA A 137 12.92 -1.76 15.28
N THR A 138 14.23 -1.83 15.04
CA THR A 138 14.91 -3.06 14.59
C THR A 138 14.78 -4.19 15.62
N SER A 139 14.95 -3.88 16.91
CA SER A 139 14.76 -4.85 18.01
C SER A 139 13.33 -5.38 18.03
N GLU A 140 12.34 -4.49 17.92
CA GLU A 140 10.92 -4.87 17.95
C GLU A 140 10.51 -5.71 16.73
N VAL A 141 11.03 -5.41 15.54
CA VAL A 141 10.86 -6.26 14.34
C VAL A 141 11.40 -7.68 14.57
N ASN A 142 12.54 -7.82 15.25
CA ASN A 142 13.08 -9.14 15.58
C ASN A 142 12.18 -9.87 16.60
N LYS A 143 11.61 -9.17 17.59
CA LYS A 143 10.64 -9.78 18.52
C LYS A 143 9.39 -10.27 17.81
N LEU A 144 8.81 -9.47 16.91
CA LEU A 144 7.66 -9.87 16.09
C LEU A 144 7.98 -11.12 15.26
N TYR A 145 9.17 -11.18 14.65
CA TYR A 145 9.63 -12.35 13.90
C TYR A 145 9.79 -13.60 14.78
N GLU A 146 10.33 -13.46 16.00
CA GLU A 146 10.41 -14.58 16.94
C GLU A 146 9.01 -15.05 17.37
N GLY A 147 8.07 -14.13 17.57
CA GLY A 147 6.65 -14.45 17.78
C GLY A 147 6.05 -15.25 16.62
N MET A 148 6.39 -14.91 15.37
CA MET A 148 5.96 -15.68 14.19
C MET A 148 6.50 -17.10 14.20
N LYS A 149 7.77 -17.29 14.60
CA LYS A 149 8.40 -18.62 14.72
C LYS A 149 7.80 -19.45 15.85
N GLN A 150 7.41 -18.82 16.96
CA GLN A 150 6.84 -19.47 18.13
C GLN A 150 5.35 -19.81 17.98
N GLY A 151 4.58 -18.97 17.25
CA GLY A 151 3.17 -19.22 16.92
C GLY A 151 2.92 -20.40 15.98
N GLY A 152 3.97 -20.92 15.33
CA GLY A 152 3.94 -22.21 14.63
C GLY A 152 4.17 -23.43 15.56
N ARG A 153 4.51 -23.22 16.84
CA ARG A 153 4.89 -24.27 17.80
C ARG A 153 4.04 -24.37 19.06
N THR A 154 3.10 -23.46 19.32
CA THR A 154 2.26 -23.54 20.54
C THR A 154 0.81 -23.13 20.30
N ARG A 155 0.00 -24.10 19.84
CA ARG A 155 -1.23 -24.42 20.58
C ARG A 155 -0.86 -25.51 21.57
N GLN A 156 -0.16 -25.16 22.65
CA GLN A 156 -0.23 -25.99 23.85
C GLN A 156 -1.38 -25.43 24.67
N THR A 157 -2.44 -26.22 24.65
CA THR A 157 -3.53 -26.23 25.61
C THR A 157 -2.96 -26.10 27.03
N THR A 158 -3.20 -24.99 27.71
CA THR A 158 -3.29 -25.04 29.17
C THR A 158 -4.75 -25.21 29.51
N ASN A 159 -5.14 -26.47 29.44
CA ASN A 159 -6.29 -27.04 30.12
C ASN A 159 -5.91 -27.14 31.61
N THR A 160 -6.80 -26.68 32.49
CA THR A 160 -7.05 -27.14 33.88
C THR A 160 -5.87 -27.68 34.71
N ASN A 161 -5.55 -27.01 35.82
CA ASN A 161 -6.12 -27.37 37.15
C ASN A 161 -6.01 -26.19 38.12
#